data_AF-A0A5K7XH30-F1
#
_entry.id   AF-A0A5K7XH30-F1
#
_cell.length_a   1.000
_cell.length_b   1.000
_cell.length_c   1.000
_cell.angle_alpha   90.00
_cell.angle_beta   90.00
_cell.angle_gamma   90.00
#
_symmetry.space_group_name_H-M   'P 1'
#
loop_
_entity.id
_entity.type
_entity.pdbx_description
1 polymer ?
#
loop_
_entity_poly.entity_id
_entity_poly.type
_entity_poly.pdbx_seq_one_letter_code
_entity_poly.pdbx_strand_id
1 'polypeptide(L)'
;MADATERRPIHLEESCSRPDHNHDHDIIHELSRRLDSIWRYDQYAADAEWRVGLKQFWIDMKAQEQANINRLKELIVEEVHNNCF
;
A
#
# COMPACT_ATOMS: atom_id res chain seq x y z
N MET A 1 -18.77 -10.88 -43.63
CA MET A 1 -19.29 -11.29 -42.31
C MET A 1 -18.15 -11.91 -41.52
N ALA A 2 -18.18 -11.73 -40.20
CA ALA A 2 -17.13 -11.96 -39.20
C ALA A 2 -16.12 -10.81 -39.08
N ASP A 3 -15.79 -10.26 -37.92
CA ASP A 3 -16.33 -10.37 -36.57
C ASP A 3 -15.78 -9.17 -35.76
N ALA A 4 -16.48 -8.78 -34.70
CA ALA A 4 -16.29 -7.54 -33.96
C ALA A 4 -14.88 -7.37 -33.36
N THR A 5 -14.14 -6.34 -33.78
CA THR A 5 -13.07 -5.78 -32.94
C THR A 5 -13.66 -4.67 -32.08
N GLU A 6 -14.42 -5.09 -31.07
CA GLU A 6 -14.90 -4.23 -30.01
C GLU A 6 -13.68 -3.80 -29.16
N ARG A 7 -12.99 -2.74 -29.61
CA ARG A 7 -11.95 -2.09 -28.80
C ARG A 7 -12.67 -1.46 -27.62
N ARG A 8 -12.73 -2.18 -26.50
CA ARG A 8 -13.11 -1.60 -25.21
C ARG A 8 -12.17 -0.41 -24.97
N PRO A 9 -12.66 0.83 -24.88
CA PRO A 9 -11.83 1.91 -24.41
C PRO A 9 -11.43 1.55 -22.97
N ILE A 10 -10.13 1.42 -22.79
CA ILE A 10 -9.49 1.39 -21.49
C ILE A 10 -9.96 2.66 -20.81
N HIS A 11 -10.78 2.54 -19.77
CA HIS A 11 -11.18 3.67 -18.93
C HIS A 11 -9.94 4.03 -18.13
N LEU A 12 -8.98 4.70 -18.78
CA LEU A 12 -7.93 5.41 -18.10
C LEU A 12 -8.68 6.57 -17.45
N GLU A 13 -9.05 6.39 -16.19
CA GLU A 13 -9.51 7.49 -15.35
C GLU A 13 -8.50 8.61 -15.53
N GLU A 14 -8.93 9.68 -16.20
CA GLU A 14 -8.15 10.89 -16.42
C GLU A 14 -7.93 11.57 -15.06
N SER A 15 -7.05 11.00 -14.24
CA SER A 15 -6.53 11.71 -13.08
C SER A 15 -5.54 12.72 -13.64
N CYS A 16 -5.98 13.98 -13.60
CA CYS A 16 -5.23 15.15 -14.01
C CYS A 16 -3.86 15.13 -13.31
N SER A 17 -2.84 14.63 -13.99
CA SER A 17 -1.51 14.39 -13.43
C SER A 17 -0.78 15.72 -13.33
N ARG A 18 -1.01 16.46 -12.25
CA ARG A 18 0.01 17.40 -11.79
C ARG A 18 1.10 16.56 -11.12
N PRO A 19 2.37 16.71 -11.52
CA PRO A 19 3.45 15.82 -11.06
C PRO A 19 3.73 15.91 -9.56
N ASP A 20 3.26 16.95 -8.87
CA ASP A 20 3.33 17.11 -7.42
C ASP A 20 2.21 16.34 -6.68
N HIS A 21 0.96 16.47 -7.12
CA HIS A 21 -0.22 15.89 -6.46
C HIS A 21 -0.26 14.35 -6.49
N ASN A 22 0.49 13.70 -7.38
CA ASN A 22 0.54 12.25 -7.41
C ASN A 22 1.37 11.68 -6.25
N HIS A 23 2.46 12.37 -5.86
CA HIS A 23 3.37 11.86 -4.85
C HIS A 23 2.73 11.80 -3.46
N ASP A 24 2.02 12.87 -3.05
CA ASP A 24 1.34 12.93 -1.75
C ASP A 24 0.21 11.91 -1.65
N HIS A 25 -0.56 11.78 -2.73
CA HIS A 25 -1.59 10.76 -2.82
C HIS A 25 -0.98 9.35 -2.74
N ASP A 26 0.14 9.11 -3.44
CA ASP A 26 0.82 7.82 -3.45
C ASP A 26 1.35 7.45 -2.06
N ILE A 27 2.01 8.36 -1.34
CA ILE A 27 2.57 8.06 -0.01
C ILE A 27 1.47 7.87 1.05
N ILE A 28 0.36 8.61 0.97
CA ILE A 28 -0.78 8.45 1.89
C ILE A 28 -1.55 7.16 1.59
N HIS A 29 -1.75 6.84 0.31
CA HIS A 29 -2.37 5.60 -0.12
C HIS A 29 -1.51 4.38 0.29
N GLU A 30 -0.18 4.48 0.13
CA GLU A 30 0.76 3.47 0.59
C GLU A 30 0.68 3.28 2.11
N LEU A 31 0.72 4.37 2.89
CA LEU A 31 0.60 4.32 4.36
C LEU A 31 -0.69 3.60 4.78
N SER A 32 -1.81 3.93 4.14
CA SER A 32 -3.11 3.31 4.42
C SER A 32 -3.10 1.81 4.16
N ARG A 33 -2.53 1.37 3.03
CA ARG A 33 -2.41 -0.05 2.68
C ARG A 33 -1.53 -0.82 3.67
N ARG A 34 -0.42 -0.21 4.10
CA ARG A 34 0.50 -0.80 5.08
C ARG A 34 -0.14 -0.97 6.45
N LEU A 35 -0.91 0.03 6.89
CA LEU A 35 -1.66 -0.05 8.15
C LEU A 35 -2.72 -1.16 8.13
N ASP A 36 -3.45 -1.32 7.02
CA ASP A 36 -4.38 -2.44 6.84
C ASP A 36 -3.66 -3.80 6.89
N SER A 37 -2.46 -3.89 6.28
CA SER A 37 -1.66 -5.12 6.26
C SER A 37 -1.22 -5.56 7.65
N ILE A 38 -0.85 -4.62 8.53
CA ILE A 38 -0.51 -4.94 9.94
C ILE A 38 -1.66 -5.65 10.64
N TRP A 39 -2.88 -5.16 10.47
CA TRP A 39 -4.05 -5.74 11.12
C TRP A 39 -4.34 -7.16 10.61
N ARG A 40 -4.15 -7.38 9.30
CA ARG A 40 -4.31 -8.72 8.70
C ARG A 40 -3.25 -9.71 9.17
N TYR A 41 -2.01 -9.27 9.40
CA TYR A 41 -0.94 -10.17 9.86
C TYR A 41 -1.25 -10.77 11.24
N ASP A 42 -1.93 -10.05 12.12
CA ASP A 42 -2.38 -10.62 13.40
C ASP A 42 -3.38 -11.77 13.19
N GLN A 43 -4.33 -11.60 12.27
CA GLN A 43 -5.28 -12.65 11.91
C GLN A 43 -4.56 -13.84 11.26
N TYR A 44 -3.65 -13.58 10.32
CA TYR A 44 -2.90 -14.66 9.65
C TYR A 44 -2.00 -15.43 10.62
N ALA A 45 -1.41 -14.76 11.61
CA ALA A 45 -0.63 -15.42 12.66
C ALA A 45 -1.53 -16.29 13.57
N ALA A 46 -2.75 -15.85 13.87
CA ALA A 46 -3.73 -16.64 14.62
C ALA A 46 -4.21 -17.86 13.81
N ASP A 47 -4.55 -17.68 12.54
CA ASP A 47 -4.98 -18.77 11.64
C ASP A 47 -3.86 -19.80 11.41
N ALA A 48 -2.60 -19.37 11.48
CA ALA A 48 -1.42 -20.21 11.35
C ALA A 48 -0.91 -20.79 12.68
N GLU A 49 -1.66 -20.70 13.78
CA GLU A 49 -1.19 -21.10 15.12
C GLU A 49 -0.67 -22.54 15.18
N TRP A 50 -1.25 -23.43 14.39
CA TRP A 50 -0.89 -24.85 14.27
C TRP A 50 0.46 -25.09 13.56
N ARG A 51 1.05 -24.08 12.91
CA ARG A 51 2.35 -24.13 12.22
C ARG A 51 3.27 -23.03 12.72
N VAL A 52 4.16 -23.39 13.64
CA VAL A 52 5.13 -22.45 14.24
C VAL A 52 5.88 -21.61 13.21
N GLY A 53 6.42 -22.23 12.15
CA GLY A 53 7.16 -21.50 11.12
C GLY A 53 6.31 -20.49 10.33
N LEU A 54 5.04 -20.83 10.06
CA LEU A 54 4.13 -19.94 9.33
C LEU A 54 3.63 -18.80 10.23
N LYS A 55 3.31 -19.11 11.50
CA LYS A 55 3.00 -18.09 12.52
C LYS A 55 4.17 -17.11 12.68
N GLN A 56 5.39 -17.62 12.80
CA GLN A 56 6.59 -16.79 12.96
C GLN A 56 6.80 -15.90 11.74
N PHE A 57 6.62 -16.42 10.53
CA PHE A 57 6.69 -15.63 9.31
C PHE A 57 5.74 -14.42 9.34
N TRP A 58 4.47 -14.60 9.75
CA TRP A 58 3.53 -13.49 9.84
C TRP A 58 3.88 -12.46 10.92
N ILE A 59 4.42 -12.92 12.06
CA ILE A 59 4.94 -12.04 13.12
C ILE A 59 6.12 -11.22 12.60
N ASP A 60 7.05 -11.84 11.86
CA ASP A 60 8.21 -11.17 11.28
C ASP A 60 7.78 -10.15 10.21
N MET A 61 6.79 -10.50 9.38
CA MET A 61 6.20 -9.56 8.41
C MET A 61 5.55 -8.37 9.08
N LYS A 62 4.82 -8.58 10.17
CA LYS A 62 4.26 -7.48 10.96
C LYS A 62 5.34 -6.55 11.51
N ALA A 63 6.43 -7.11 12.04
CA ALA A 63 7.54 -6.32 12.57
C ALA A 63 8.21 -5.47 11.47
N GLN A 64 8.46 -6.08 10.29
CA GLN A 64 9.01 -5.35 9.15
C GLN A 64 8.07 -4.24 8.69
N GLU A 65 6.77 -4.51 8.65
CA GLU A 65 5.78 -3.54 8.18
C GLU A 65 5.63 -2.36 9.14
N GLN A 66 5.74 -2.61 10.45
CA GLN A 66 5.77 -1.55 11.44
C GLN A 66 6.98 -0.63 11.27
N ALA A 67 8.15 -1.18 10.95
CA ALA A 67 9.34 -0.39 10.64
C ALA A 67 9.17 0.43 9.36
N ASN A 68 8.57 -0.16 8.32
CA ASN A 68 8.26 0.54 7.07
C ASN A 68 7.28 1.71 7.29
N ILE A 69 6.24 1.51 8.08
CA ILE A 69 5.27 2.56 8.45
C ILE A 69 5.94 3.70 9.20
N ASN A 70 6.83 3.40 10.14
CA ASN A 70 7.55 4.44 10.88
C ASN A 70 8.40 5.29 9.93
N ARG A 71 9.16 4.65 9.03
CA ARG A 71 9.96 5.34 8.01
C ARG A 71 9.08 6.16 7.05
N LEU A 72 7.93 5.63 6.63
CA LEU A 72 7.04 6.35 5.72
C LEU A 72 6.41 7.57 6.40
N LYS A 73 6.09 7.48 7.70
CA LYS A 73 5.64 8.64 8.49
C LYS A 73 6.71 9.72 8.59
N GLU A 74 7.97 9.34 8.79
CA GLU A 74 9.09 10.29 8.81
C GLU A 74 9.20 11.03 7.47
N LEU A 75 9.12 10.31 6.34
CA LEU A 75 9.12 10.92 5.01
C LEU A 75 7.93 11.87 4.79
N ILE A 76 6.72 11.49 5.19
CA ILE A 76 5.54 12.37 5.10
C ILE A 76 5.76 13.66 5.92
N VAL A 77 6.36 13.56 7.10
CA VAL A 77 6.69 14.73 7.93
C VAL A 77 7.71 15.63 7.23
N GLU A 78 8.71 15.05 6.57
CA GLU A 78 9.70 15.79 5.77
C GLU A 78 9.04 16.54 4.61
N GLU A 79 8.17 15.88 3.83
CA GLU A 79 7.44 16.50 2.71
C GLU A 79 6.55 17.67 3.17
N VAL A 80 5.85 17.50 4.30
CA VAL A 80 5.03 18.56 4.91
C VAL A 80 5.90 19.73 5.38
N HIS A 81 7.05 19.47 6.03
CA HIS A 81 7.97 20.53 6.47
C HIS A 81 8.61 21.29 5.30
N ASN A 82 8.88 20.60 4.19
CA ASN A 82 9.42 21.20 2.97
C ASN A 82 8.37 21.97 2.16
N ASN A 83 7.12 22.00 2.61
CA ASN A 83 5.98 22.61 1.93
C ASN A 83 5.79 22.04 0.50
N CYS A 84 6.03 20.73 0.36
CA CYS A 84 5.89 19.95 -0.86
C CYS A 84 4.57 19.14 -0.90
N PHE A 85 3.64 19.42 0.03
CA PHE A 85 2.33 18.81 0.21
C PHE A 85 1.20 19.81 -0.06
#